data_AF-A0AAD9MD26-F1
#
_entry.id   AF-A0AAD9MD26-F1
#
_cell.length_a   1.000
_cell.length_b   1.000
_cell.length_c   1.000
_cell.angle_alpha   90.00
_cell.angle_beta   90.00
_cell.angle_gamma   90.00
#
_symmetry.space_group_name_H-M   'P 1'
#
loop_
_entity.id
_entity.type
_entity.pdbx_description
1 polymer ?
#
loop_
_entity_poly.entity_id
_entity_poly.type
_entity_poly.pdbx_seq_one_letter_code
_entity_poly.pdbx_strand_id
1 'polypeptide(L)'
;MQLNYYKLLAKTSSYILSFVYKARKRVISKDRAFLNSALREEIYIEIPKGLLDLAASNKAIYKLLLKYSYNPSTPNIIKLSKALYSLKQSPIEWQDKLKILLKSLGYLPLILDPGVFYNAKTCHFIVTYVDNCLFIGPDIGYITDLKKRLNKVYAIEDLGPAAYFLGVQIIRDRPNRRL
;
A
#
# COMPACT_ATOMS: atom_id res chain seq x y z
N MET A 1 20.14 4.99 -2.89
CA MET A 1 19.15 4.75 -3.96
C MET A 1 17.73 5.14 -3.53
N GLN A 2 17.25 4.73 -2.34
CA GLN A 2 15.94 5.14 -1.79
C GLN A 2 15.75 6.66 -1.63
N LEU A 3 16.73 7.40 -1.11
CA LEU A 3 16.62 8.86 -0.86
C LEU A 3 16.35 9.70 -2.13
N ASN A 4 16.92 9.30 -3.27
CA ASN A 4 16.68 9.98 -4.55
C ASN A 4 15.30 9.65 -5.12
N TYR A 5 14.78 8.44 -4.86
CA TYR A 5 13.42 8.06 -5.25
C TYR A 5 12.37 8.85 -4.45
N TYR A 6 12.57 9.06 -3.14
CA TYR A 6 11.71 9.95 -2.34
C TYR A 6 11.70 11.38 -2.86
N LYS A 7 12.86 11.94 -3.22
CA LYS A 7 12.95 13.29 -3.79
C LYS A 7 12.32 13.37 -5.18
N LEU A 8 12.47 12.32 -6.00
CA LEU A 8 11.91 12.27 -7.34
C LEU A 8 10.39 12.11 -7.30
N LEU A 9 9.86 11.19 -6.49
CA LEU A 9 8.41 11.05 -6.23
C LEU A 9 7.83 12.28 -5.56
N ALA A 10 8.51 12.89 -4.58
CA ALA A 10 8.03 14.13 -3.98
C ALA A 10 8.00 15.26 -5.02
N LYS A 11 8.96 15.32 -5.95
CA LYS A 11 8.95 16.28 -7.07
C LYS A 11 7.88 15.95 -8.12
N THR A 12 7.81 14.72 -8.64
CA THR A 12 6.81 14.31 -9.65
C THR A 12 5.41 14.33 -9.08
N SER A 13 5.22 13.86 -7.84
CA SER A 13 3.98 14.02 -7.10
C SER A 13 3.68 15.48 -6.82
N SER A 14 4.66 16.36 -6.55
CA SER A 14 4.39 17.81 -6.44
C SER A 14 3.95 18.42 -7.76
N TYR A 15 4.55 18.03 -8.90
CA TYR A 15 4.11 18.45 -10.24
C TYR A 15 2.72 17.91 -10.58
N ILE A 16 2.38 16.70 -10.17
CA ILE A 16 1.04 16.12 -10.35
C ILE A 16 0.04 16.76 -9.37
N LEU A 17 0.44 17.02 -8.12
CA LEU A 17 -0.36 17.74 -7.13
C LEU A 17 -0.64 19.18 -7.62
N SER A 18 0.33 19.82 -8.30
CA SER A 18 0.18 21.15 -8.92
C SER A 18 -0.64 21.12 -10.21
N PHE A 19 -0.50 20.09 -11.05
CA PHE A 19 -1.34 19.90 -12.25
C PHE A 19 -2.79 19.60 -11.88
N VAL A 20 -3.00 18.91 -10.75
CA VAL A 20 -4.32 18.52 -10.27
C VAL A 20 -4.81 19.47 -9.16
N TYR A 21 -4.61 20.75 -9.42
CA TYR A 21 -4.95 21.90 -8.58
C TYR A 21 -6.48 22.08 -8.40
N LYS A 22 -7.29 21.66 -9.38
CA LYS A 22 -8.76 21.75 -9.32
C LYS A 22 -9.43 20.56 -8.63
N ALA A 23 -8.70 19.47 -8.35
CA ALA A 23 -9.34 18.22 -8.00
C ALA A 23 -9.22 17.89 -6.50
N ARG A 24 -10.29 17.28 -6.00
CA ARG A 24 -10.45 16.93 -4.60
C ARG A 24 -9.62 15.69 -4.33
N LYS A 25 -8.86 15.67 -3.22
CA LYS A 25 -7.91 14.60 -2.91
C LYS A 25 -8.30 13.88 -1.62
N ARG A 26 -8.30 12.55 -1.64
CA ARG A 26 -8.51 11.73 -0.45
C ARG A 26 -7.39 10.70 -0.33
N VAL A 27 -6.92 10.48 0.90
CA VAL A 27 -5.85 9.51 1.19
C VAL A 27 -6.48 8.20 1.59
N ILE A 28 -5.83 7.11 1.22
CA ILE A 28 -6.07 5.78 1.74
C ILE A 28 -4.73 5.27 2.25
N SER A 29 -4.75 4.72 3.45
CA SER A 29 -3.66 3.89 3.95
C SER A 29 -4.12 2.44 4.01
N LYS A 30 -3.17 1.52 3.92
CA LYS A 30 -3.44 0.11 4.03
C LYS A 30 -2.46 -0.53 4.99
N ASP A 31 -2.90 -0.67 6.24
CA ASP A 31 -2.16 -1.31 7.34
C ASP A 31 -1.79 -2.79 7.08
N ARG A 32 -2.33 -3.42 6.02
CA ARG A 32 -2.08 -4.85 5.68
C ARG A 32 -1.83 -5.10 4.19
N ALA A 33 -1.19 -4.18 3.49
CA ALA A 33 -0.94 -4.25 2.05
C ALA A 33 -0.35 -5.58 1.58
N PHE A 34 0.73 -6.02 2.23
CA PHE A 34 1.52 -7.16 1.80
C PHE A 34 0.94 -8.53 2.16
N LEU A 35 0.03 -8.59 3.15
CA LEU A 35 -0.66 -9.84 3.50
C LEU A 35 -1.66 -10.30 2.41
N ASN A 36 -1.83 -9.48 1.36
CA ASN A 36 -2.70 -9.77 0.22
C ASN A 36 -1.92 -10.29 -1.00
N SER A 37 -0.58 -10.25 -0.99
CA SER A 37 0.24 -10.85 -2.04
C SER A 37 0.63 -12.29 -1.67
N ALA A 38 0.66 -13.16 -2.69
CA ALA A 38 1.28 -14.46 -2.56
C ALA A 38 2.80 -14.27 -2.55
N LEU A 39 3.51 -15.23 -1.98
CA LEU A 39 4.97 -15.27 -2.07
C LEU A 39 5.35 -15.90 -3.41
N ARG A 40 6.29 -15.29 -4.11
CA ARG A 40 6.85 -15.83 -5.36
C ARG A 40 7.79 -17.00 -5.12
N GLU A 41 8.41 -17.02 -3.95
CA GLU A 41 9.40 -18.00 -3.53
C GLU A 41 9.00 -18.58 -2.18
N GLU A 42 9.44 -19.80 -1.89
CA GLU A 42 9.27 -20.36 -0.56
C GLU A 42 10.21 -19.66 0.42
N ILE A 43 9.63 -18.86 1.32
CA ILE A 43 10.40 -18.18 2.36
C ILE A 43 10.22 -18.91 3.68
N TYR A 44 11.36 -19.25 4.27
CA TYR A 44 11.49 -19.74 5.62
C TYR A 44 12.16 -18.66 6.46
N ILE A 45 11.66 -18.43 7.67
CA ILE A 45 12.26 -17.48 8.61
C ILE A 45 12.58 -18.18 9.92
N GLU A 46 13.67 -17.74 10.54
CA GLU A 46 13.92 -18.06 11.94
C GLU A 46 12.90 -17.35 12.82
N ILE A 47 12.37 -18.07 13.81
CA ILE A 47 11.39 -17.52 14.74
C ILE A 47 12.07 -16.46 15.61
N PRO A 48 11.55 -15.22 15.66
CA PRO A 48 12.15 -14.17 16.49
C PRO A 48 12.23 -14.60 17.96
N LYS A 49 13.36 -14.33 18.62
CA LYS A 49 13.58 -14.71 20.01
C LYS A 49 12.45 -14.27 20.95
N GLY A 50 11.96 -13.05 20.80
CA GLY A 50 10.84 -12.56 21.62
C GLY A 50 9.53 -13.37 21.46
N LEU A 51 9.31 -14.00 20.31
CA LEU A 51 8.17 -14.91 20.10
C LEU A 51 8.40 -16.27 20.76
N LEU A 52 9.64 -16.76 20.78
CA LEU A 52 10.03 -17.97 21.53
C LEU A 52 9.87 -17.75 23.05
N ASP A 53 10.30 -16.60 23.55
CA ASP A 53 10.17 -16.22 24.97
C ASP A 53 8.68 -16.12 25.39
N LEU A 54 7.84 -15.56 24.51
CA LEU A 54 6.38 -15.54 24.68
C LEU A 54 5.78 -16.95 24.68
N ALA A 55 6.26 -17.84 23.82
CA ALA A 55 5.77 -19.21 23.76
C ALA A 55 6.13 -20.01 25.03
N ALA A 56 7.27 -19.69 25.67
CA ALA A 56 7.66 -20.33 26.94
C ALA A 56 6.66 -20.05 28.07
N SER A 57 5.98 -18.90 28.04
CA SER A 57 4.97 -18.51 29.04
C SER A 57 3.52 -18.67 28.56
N ASN A 58 3.30 -18.94 27.27
CA ASN A 58 1.97 -19.06 26.67
C ASN A 58 1.81 -20.35 25.85
N LYS A 59 1.11 -21.33 26.46
CA LYS A 59 0.86 -22.65 25.88
C LYS A 59 0.10 -22.62 24.54
N ALA A 60 -0.75 -21.61 24.32
CA ALA A 60 -1.47 -21.47 23.05
C ALA A 60 -0.54 -21.02 21.92
N ILE A 61 0.36 -20.07 22.19
CA ILE A 61 1.38 -19.63 21.22
C ILE A 61 2.34 -20.79 20.92
N TYR A 62 2.79 -21.52 21.93
CA TYR A 62 3.66 -22.69 21.74
C TYR A 62 3.03 -23.75 20.82
N LYS A 63 1.73 -24.05 21.02
CA LYS A 63 1.00 -24.99 20.15
C LYS A 63 0.91 -24.49 18.70
N LEU A 64 0.77 -23.18 18.49
CA LEU A 64 0.79 -22.59 17.15
C LEU A 64 2.18 -22.73 16.51
N LEU A 65 3.26 -22.45 17.25
CA LEU A 65 4.63 -22.61 16.73
C LEU A 65 4.91 -24.05 16.32
N LEU A 66 4.53 -25.05 17.12
CA LEU A 66 4.68 -26.45 16.75
C LEU A 66 3.89 -26.81 15.48
N LYS A 67 2.68 -26.27 15.33
CA LYS A 67 1.82 -26.53 14.18
C LYS A 67 2.40 -25.97 12.88
N TYR A 68 3.05 -24.81 12.93
CA TYR A 68 3.55 -24.10 11.75
C TYR A 68 5.07 -24.22 11.56
N SER A 69 5.77 -24.86 12.50
CA SER A 69 7.20 -25.14 12.37
C SER A 69 7.46 -26.08 11.20
N TYR A 70 8.54 -25.83 10.49
CA TYR A 70 9.07 -26.75 9.50
C TYR A 70 9.48 -28.08 10.13
N ASN A 71 10.02 -28.05 11.36
CA ASN A 71 10.37 -29.23 12.14
C ASN A 71 9.72 -29.13 13.54
N PRO A 72 8.72 -29.97 13.88
CA PRO A 72 8.07 -29.94 15.19
C PRO A 72 9.00 -30.27 16.36
N SER A 73 10.09 -31.02 16.13
CA SER A 73 11.06 -31.37 17.16
C SER A 73 11.99 -30.20 17.51
N THR A 74 12.18 -29.26 16.60
CA THR A 74 12.98 -28.04 16.78
C THR A 74 12.23 -26.84 16.17
N PRO A 75 11.30 -26.21 16.91
CA PRO A 75 10.50 -25.10 16.39
C PRO A 75 11.30 -23.80 16.34
N ASN A 76 12.29 -23.73 15.45
CA ASN A 76 13.10 -22.54 15.19
C ASN A 76 12.83 -21.93 13.81
N ILE A 77 12.23 -22.68 12.88
CA ILE A 77 12.01 -22.24 11.50
C ILE A 77 10.53 -22.38 11.14
N ILE A 78 9.94 -21.34 10.54
CA ILE A 78 8.57 -21.35 10.01
C ILE A 78 8.55 -20.98 8.53
N LYS A 79 7.66 -21.62 7.77
CA LYS A 79 7.38 -21.25 6.39
C LYS A 79 6.36 -20.12 6.35
N LEU A 80 6.68 -19.04 5.66
CA LEU A 80 5.72 -17.96 5.42
C LEU A 80 4.73 -18.38 4.34
N SER A 81 3.44 -18.15 4.59
CA SER A 81 2.37 -18.34 3.61
C SER A 81 1.93 -17.04 2.94
N LYS A 82 2.32 -15.90 3.51
CA LYS A 82 1.97 -14.54 3.05
C LYS A 82 3.16 -13.61 3.21
N ALA A 83 3.18 -12.55 2.39
CA ALA A 83 4.26 -11.60 2.38
C ALA A 83 4.24 -10.68 3.64
N LEU A 84 5.40 -10.50 4.29
CA LEU A 84 5.58 -9.64 5.46
C LEU A 84 6.23 -8.29 5.09
N TYR A 85 6.03 -7.26 5.91
CA TYR A 85 6.50 -5.88 5.68
C TYR A 85 8.03 -5.73 5.50
N SER A 86 8.81 -6.74 5.87
CA SER A 86 10.28 -6.76 5.78
C SER A 86 10.84 -7.56 4.60
N LEU A 87 10.00 -8.24 3.81
CA LEU A 87 10.49 -9.02 2.67
C LEU A 87 10.69 -8.10 1.47
N LYS A 88 11.85 -8.21 0.81
CA LYS A 88 12.17 -7.45 -0.41
C LYS A 88 11.13 -7.63 -1.53
N GLN A 89 10.50 -8.80 -1.61
CA GLN A 89 9.48 -9.10 -2.61
C GLN A 89 8.09 -8.53 -2.27
N SER A 90 7.76 -8.33 -0.99
CA SER A 90 6.44 -7.84 -0.56
C SER A 90 5.95 -6.57 -1.28
N PRO A 91 6.74 -5.49 -1.36
CA PRO A 91 6.31 -4.27 -2.06
C PRO A 91 6.18 -4.45 -3.57
N ILE A 92 7.01 -5.31 -4.17
CA ILE A 92 6.98 -5.58 -5.61
C ILE A 92 5.68 -6.33 -5.96
N GLU A 93 5.42 -7.41 -5.26
CA GLU A 93 4.23 -8.26 -5.49
C GLU A 93 2.93 -7.49 -5.24
N TRP A 94 2.90 -6.64 -4.22
CA TRP A 94 1.77 -5.76 -3.97
C TRP A 94 1.57 -4.75 -5.09
N GLN A 95 2.64 -4.10 -5.56
CA GLN A 95 2.55 -3.13 -6.64
C GLN A 95 2.03 -3.77 -7.93
N ASP A 96 2.44 -4.99 -8.25
CA ASP A 96 1.99 -5.67 -9.47
C ASP A 96 0.53 -6.12 -9.37
N LYS A 97 0.08 -6.63 -8.22
CA LYS A 97 -1.35 -6.88 -7.98
C LYS A 97 -2.18 -5.59 -8.12
N LEU A 98 -1.70 -4.49 -7.57
CA LEU A 98 -2.38 -3.20 -7.64
C LEU A 98 -2.46 -2.69 -9.08
N LYS A 99 -1.38 -2.80 -9.88
CA LYS A 99 -1.38 -2.45 -11.30
C LYS A 99 -2.45 -3.22 -12.08
N ILE A 100 -2.55 -4.53 -11.89
CA ILE A 100 -3.52 -5.39 -12.58
C ILE A 100 -4.95 -4.94 -12.26
N LEU A 101 -5.23 -4.70 -10.98
CA LEU A 101 -6.52 -4.21 -10.53
C LEU A 101 -6.85 -2.82 -11.10
N LEU A 102 -5.91 -1.87 -11.03
CA LEU A 102 -6.13 -0.53 -11.54
C LEU A 102 -6.35 -0.56 -13.06
N LYS A 103 -5.61 -1.40 -13.78
CA LYS A 103 -5.81 -1.62 -15.22
C LYS A 103 -7.21 -2.16 -15.53
N SER A 104 -7.73 -3.11 -14.76
CA SER A 104 -9.09 -3.62 -14.96
C SER A 104 -10.18 -2.57 -14.68
N LEU A 105 -9.85 -1.56 -13.87
CA LEU A 105 -10.70 -0.40 -13.57
C LEU A 105 -10.52 0.77 -14.57
N GLY A 106 -9.73 0.57 -15.64
CA GLY A 106 -9.50 1.55 -16.70
C GLY A 106 -8.42 2.59 -16.40
N TYR A 107 -7.59 2.36 -15.38
CA TYR A 107 -6.45 3.20 -15.06
C TYR A 107 -5.17 2.69 -15.74
N LEU A 108 -4.41 3.59 -16.34
CA LEU A 108 -3.13 3.27 -16.97
C LEU A 108 -2.00 4.01 -16.26
N PRO A 109 -0.83 3.37 -16.06
CA PRO A 109 0.33 4.05 -15.49
C PRO A 109 0.84 5.14 -16.44
N LEU A 110 1.33 6.24 -15.89
CA LEU A 110 2.01 7.28 -16.67
C LEU A 110 3.39 6.77 -17.10
N ILE A 111 3.81 7.19 -18.30
CA ILE A 111 5.13 6.84 -18.86
C ILE A 111 6.26 7.41 -17.98
N LEU A 112 6.08 8.65 -17.52
CA LEU A 112 7.08 9.37 -16.73
C LEU A 112 7.14 8.95 -15.27
N ASP A 113 6.06 8.35 -14.74
CA ASP A 113 5.99 7.90 -13.35
C ASP A 113 5.07 6.67 -13.24
N PRO A 114 5.64 5.46 -13.21
CA PRO A 114 4.87 4.20 -13.08
C PRO A 114 4.10 4.05 -11.76
N GLY A 115 4.36 4.91 -10.77
CA GLY A 115 3.60 4.98 -9.53
C GLY A 115 2.31 5.79 -9.64
N VAL A 116 2.11 6.49 -10.77
CA VAL A 116 0.97 7.37 -11.01
C VAL A 116 0.11 6.77 -12.10
N PHE A 117 -1.18 6.64 -11.82
CA PHE A 117 -2.15 6.08 -12.73
C PHE A 117 -3.20 7.12 -13.12
N TYR A 118 -3.62 7.10 -14.38
CA TYR A 118 -4.62 8.01 -14.91
C TYR A 118 -5.74 7.25 -15.61
N ASN A 119 -6.98 7.68 -15.39
CA ASN A 119 -8.16 7.23 -16.12
C ASN A 119 -8.69 8.37 -16.98
N ALA A 120 -8.48 8.28 -18.30
CA ALA A 120 -8.86 9.33 -19.25
C ALA A 120 -10.38 9.54 -19.37
N LYS A 121 -11.19 8.52 -19.07
CA LYS A 121 -12.65 8.61 -19.17
C LYS A 121 -13.24 9.40 -18.01
N THR A 122 -12.66 9.24 -16.82
CA THR A 122 -13.17 9.87 -15.59
C THR A 122 -12.34 11.07 -15.15
N CYS A 123 -11.20 11.33 -15.78
CA CYS A 123 -10.24 12.35 -15.39
C CYS A 123 -9.73 12.21 -13.95
N HIS A 124 -9.57 10.97 -13.47
CA HIS A 124 -9.06 10.65 -12.13
C HIS A 124 -7.61 10.18 -12.18
N PHE A 125 -6.86 10.55 -11.15
CA PHE A 125 -5.51 10.09 -10.89
C PHE A 125 -5.45 9.30 -9.59
N ILE A 126 -4.58 8.29 -9.58
CA ILE A 126 -4.20 7.55 -8.37
C ILE A 126 -2.68 7.58 -8.28
N VAL A 127 -2.15 8.14 -7.20
CA VAL A 127 -0.73 8.08 -6.90
C VAL A 127 -0.53 6.98 -5.87
N THR A 128 0.33 6.02 -6.19
CA THR A 128 0.62 4.87 -5.34
C THR A 128 2.05 4.98 -4.83
N TYR A 129 2.23 4.68 -3.55
CA TYR A 129 3.54 4.50 -2.95
C TYR A 129 3.48 3.38 -1.95
N VAL A 130 4.02 2.22 -2.34
CA VAL A 130 4.03 1.03 -1.51
C VAL A 130 2.60 0.69 -1.06
N ASP A 131 2.26 0.94 0.21
CA ASP A 131 0.98 0.66 0.84
C ASP A 131 0.02 1.85 0.88
N ASN A 132 0.50 3.05 0.53
CA ASN A 132 -0.27 4.29 0.56
C ASN A 132 -0.77 4.66 -0.85
N CYS A 133 -2.02 5.10 -0.93
CA CYS A 133 -2.63 5.56 -2.19
C CYS A 133 -3.31 6.92 -2.01
N LEU A 134 -3.04 7.84 -2.92
CA LEU A 134 -3.68 9.14 -3.01
C LEU A 134 -4.60 9.17 -4.22
N PHE A 135 -5.90 9.35 -3.97
CA PHE A 135 -6.93 9.43 -5.00
C PHE A 135 -7.24 10.89 -5.27
N ILE A 136 -7.25 11.25 -6.55
CA ILE A 136 -7.36 12.63 -6.99
C ILE A 136 -8.30 12.70 -8.19
N GLY A 137 -9.30 13.58 -8.15
CA GLY A 137 -10.19 13.75 -9.30
C GLY A 137 -11.31 14.76 -9.06
N PRO A 138 -12.08 15.07 -10.13
CA PRO A 138 -13.12 16.08 -10.08
C PRO A 138 -14.35 15.62 -9.29
N ASP A 139 -14.64 14.31 -9.29
CA ASP A 139 -15.83 13.73 -8.67
C ASP A 139 -15.49 12.96 -7.37
N ILE A 140 -15.93 13.48 -6.21
CA ILE A 140 -15.76 12.76 -4.94
C ILE A 140 -16.63 11.50 -4.90
N GLY A 141 -17.82 11.53 -5.50
CA GLY A 141 -18.74 10.39 -5.51
C GLY A 141 -18.06 9.19 -6.12
N TYR A 142 -17.51 9.36 -7.32
CA TYR A 142 -16.70 8.34 -7.98
C TYR A 142 -15.51 7.87 -7.14
N ILE A 143 -14.73 8.77 -6.53
CA ILE A 143 -13.64 8.37 -5.63
C ILE A 143 -14.19 7.51 -4.49
N THR A 144 -15.27 7.93 -3.83
CA THR A 144 -15.88 7.23 -2.70
C THR A 144 -16.32 5.83 -3.08
N ASP A 145 -16.95 5.66 -4.24
CA ASP A 145 -17.41 4.35 -4.71
C ASP A 145 -16.25 3.45 -5.13
N LEU A 146 -15.22 4.01 -5.75
CA LEU A 146 -13.98 3.30 -6.03
C LEU A 146 -13.34 2.80 -4.75
N LYS A 147 -13.24 3.63 -3.70
CA LYS A 147 -12.74 3.21 -2.38
C LYS A 147 -13.56 2.07 -1.82
N LYS A 148 -14.89 2.15 -1.86
CA LYS A 148 -15.77 1.06 -1.40
C LYS A 148 -15.51 -0.25 -2.14
N ARG A 149 -15.31 -0.20 -3.46
CA ARG A 149 -14.97 -1.38 -4.27
C ARG A 149 -13.61 -1.97 -3.88
N LEU A 150 -12.60 -1.12 -3.72
CA LEU A 150 -11.26 -1.55 -3.26
C LEU A 150 -11.30 -2.14 -1.85
N ASN A 151 -12.13 -1.60 -0.96
CA ASN A 151 -12.25 -2.07 0.41
C ASN A 151 -12.82 -3.49 0.49
N LYS A 152 -13.78 -3.82 -0.39
CA LYS A 152 -14.32 -5.18 -0.48
C LYS A 152 -13.28 -6.24 -0.83
N VAL A 153 -12.24 -5.87 -1.58
CA VAL A 153 -11.22 -6.82 -2.06
C VAL A 153 -10.02 -6.84 -1.11
N TYR A 154 -9.60 -5.69 -0.60
CA TYR A 154 -8.30 -5.54 0.05
C TYR A 154 -8.33 -5.05 1.49
N ALA A 155 -9.50 -4.78 2.08
CA ALA A 155 -9.63 -4.18 3.41
C ALA A 155 -8.74 -2.93 3.56
N ILE A 156 -9.09 -1.88 2.83
CA ILE A 156 -8.37 -0.60 2.82
C ILE A 156 -8.95 0.37 3.84
N GLU A 157 -8.11 1.23 4.41
CA GLU A 157 -8.54 2.24 5.38
C GLU A 157 -8.66 3.61 4.70
N ASP A 158 -9.86 4.20 4.72
CA ASP A 158 -10.06 5.56 4.23
C ASP A 158 -9.65 6.58 5.29
N LEU A 159 -8.52 7.26 5.08
CA LEU A 159 -8.01 8.31 5.96
C LEU A 159 -8.68 9.68 5.73
N GLY A 160 -9.72 9.73 4.90
CA GLY A 160 -10.47 10.94 4.62
C GLY A 160 -9.78 11.90 3.65
N PRO A 161 -10.09 13.21 3.72
CA PRO A 161 -9.45 14.22 2.88
C PRO A 161 -7.93 14.26 3.10
N ALA A 162 -7.17 14.31 2.01
CA ALA A 162 -5.70 14.36 2.11
C ALA A 162 -5.24 15.63 2.85
N ALA A 163 -4.67 15.46 4.04
CA ALA A 163 -3.96 16.50 4.79
C ALA A 163 -2.45 16.24 4.80
N TYR A 164 -2.05 14.97 4.71
CA TYR A 164 -0.66 14.54 4.59
C TYR A 164 -0.58 13.39 3.59
N PHE A 165 0.50 13.33 2.81
CA PHE A 165 0.85 12.19 1.98
C PHE A 165 2.37 12.07 1.92
N LEU A 166 2.92 10.92 2.34
CA LEU A 166 4.37 10.65 2.34
C LEU A 166 5.23 11.70 3.06
N GLY A 167 4.74 12.20 4.20
CA GLY A 167 5.42 13.24 4.97
C GLY A 167 5.31 14.66 4.40
N VAL A 168 4.59 14.83 3.28
CA VAL A 168 4.28 16.15 2.72
C VAL A 168 2.91 16.58 3.22
N GLN A 169 2.86 17.75 3.87
CA GLN A 169 1.60 18.39 4.24
C GLN A 169 0.91 18.96 3.00
N ILE A 170 -0.39 18.72 2.88
CA ILE A 170 -1.23 19.22 1.81
C ILE A 170 -2.17 20.25 2.41
N ILE A 171 -1.88 21.53 2.17
CA ILE A 171 -2.75 22.64 2.55
C ILE A 171 -3.69 22.93 1.38
N ARG A 172 -4.90 23.39 1.67
CA ARG A 172 -5.88 23.72 0.64
C ARG A 172 -6.53 25.05 0.97
N ASP A 173 -6.06 26.08 0.33
CA ASP A 173 -6.70 27.39 0.34
C ASP A 173 -7.70 27.45 -0.81
N ARG A 174 -8.95 27.07 -0.52
CA ARG A 174 -10.03 27.06 -1.52
C ARG A 174 -10.42 28.47 -1.97
N PRO A 175 -10.53 29.47 -1.08
CA PRO A 175 -10.85 30.85 -1.47
C PRO A 175 -9.83 31.43 -2.46
N ASN A 176 -8.54 31.31 -2.17
CA ASN A 176 -7.49 31.89 -3.03
C ASN A 176 -7.01 30.92 -4.12
N ARG A 177 -7.62 29.73 -4.18
CA ARG A 177 -7.25 28.64 -5.08
C ARG A 177 -5.73 28.38 -4.94
N ARG A 178 -5.30 27.79 -3.83
CA ARG A 178 -3.89 27.50 -3.55
C ARG A 178 -3.75 26.14 -2.88
N LEU A 179 -2.63 25.48 -3.15
CA LEU A 179 -2.19 24.22 -2.55
C LEU A 179 -0.92 24.47 -1.75
#